data_AF-A0A2S0MCQ7-F1
#
_entry.id   AF-A0A2S0MCQ7-F1
#
_cell.length_a   1.000
_cell.length_b   1.000
_cell.length_c   1.000
_cell.angle_alpha   90.00
_cell.angle_beta   90.00
_cell.angle_gamma   90.00
#
_symmetry.space_group_name_H-M   'P 1'
#
loop_
_entity.id
_entity.type
_entity.pdbx_description
1 polymer ?
#
loop_
_entity_poly.entity_id
_entity_poly.type
_entity_poly.pdbx_seq_one_letter_code
_entity_poly.pdbx_strand_id
1 'polypeptide(L)'
;MLHMYASATVGDLGRGVGADHCPVGTNAAPQPEKCAKGLISAPADLMEFVAGLPGREAARVLGLSKGSVGRLRQGYWPDDPRKVLQAWERYKASRGVVASGWFLRKVYAGGQVRHAGHAYTATGLAARTGQLLAVSRSADGGLLAQTLDLPAERLSLTQLGAPA
;
A
#
# COMPACT_ATOMS: atom_id res chain seq x y z
N MET A 1 6.95 -37.59 -39.78
CA MET A 1 6.36 -37.94 -38.47
C MET A 1 6.95 -36.96 -37.46
N LEU A 2 6.32 -35.79 -37.32
CA LEU A 2 5.40 -35.40 -36.23
C LEU A 2 6.05 -35.28 -34.84
N HIS A 3 6.05 -34.03 -34.38
CA HIS A 3 5.87 -33.52 -33.01
C HIS A 3 7.01 -33.48 -31.98
N MET A 4 7.57 -32.27 -31.94
CA MET A 4 7.88 -31.41 -30.79
C MET A 4 6.91 -31.48 -29.57
N TYR A 5 7.47 -31.10 -28.40
CA TYR A 5 6.89 -30.51 -27.18
C TYR A 5 6.72 -31.34 -25.88
N ALA A 6 7.49 -30.89 -24.86
CA ALA A 6 7.09 -30.35 -23.54
C ALA A 6 6.22 -31.16 -22.54
N SER A 7 6.70 -31.19 -21.28
CA SER A 7 6.05 -30.71 -20.02
C SER A 7 6.64 -31.47 -18.80
N ALA A 8 7.08 -30.79 -17.73
CA ALA A 8 6.32 -30.48 -16.49
C ALA A 8 5.79 -31.76 -15.79
N THR A 9 5.80 -32.02 -14.48
CA THR A 9 5.82 -31.22 -13.25
C THR A 9 5.72 -32.21 -12.07
N VAL A 10 6.22 -31.82 -10.88
CA VAL A 10 5.64 -31.97 -9.52
C VAL A 10 4.92 -33.27 -9.12
N GLY A 11 5.31 -33.78 -7.94
CA GLY A 11 4.49 -34.65 -7.10
C GLY A 11 5.38 -35.57 -6.26
N ASP A 12 5.99 -35.08 -5.18
CA ASP A 12 5.42 -35.05 -3.81
C ASP A 12 5.37 -36.45 -3.18
N LEU A 13 5.61 -36.50 -1.86
CA LEU A 13 5.40 -37.57 -0.87
C LEU A 13 6.53 -37.61 0.17
N GLY A 14 6.65 -36.52 0.93
CA GLY A 14 7.19 -36.55 2.29
C GLY A 14 6.12 -36.96 3.30
N ARG A 15 6.09 -38.26 3.59
CA ARG A 15 5.28 -38.99 4.58
C ARG A 15 5.58 -38.56 6.04
N GLY A 16 4.55 -38.56 6.90
CA GLY A 16 4.65 -38.65 8.38
C GLY A 16 3.60 -37.78 9.10
N VAL A 17 2.32 -38.18 9.18
CA VAL A 17 1.68 -39.02 10.21
C VAL A 17 1.84 -38.50 11.65
N GLY A 18 0.75 -37.99 12.21
CA GLY A 18 0.50 -37.81 13.65
C GLY A 18 -0.99 -38.05 13.91
N ALA A 19 -1.29 -38.92 14.89
CA ALA A 19 -2.50 -39.72 15.00
C ALA A 19 -3.72 -39.05 15.68
N ASP A 20 -4.89 -39.61 15.34
CA ASP A 20 -6.13 -39.75 16.10
C ASP A 20 -6.83 -38.52 16.68
N HIS A 21 -7.98 -38.16 16.06
CA HIS A 21 -9.32 -38.25 16.67
C HIS A 21 -10.40 -38.30 15.57
N CYS A 22 -11.34 -39.25 15.70
CA CYS A 22 -12.48 -39.52 14.80
C CYS A 22 -13.70 -38.58 15.08
N PRO A 23 -14.77 -38.60 14.26
CA PRO A 23 -15.30 -37.42 13.58
C PRO A 23 -16.67 -36.98 14.13
N VAL A 24 -17.09 -35.73 13.84
CA VAL A 24 -18.47 -35.33 13.48
C VAL A 24 -18.48 -33.83 13.23
N GLY A 25 -18.93 -33.43 12.05
CA GLY A 25 -19.11 -32.03 11.70
C GLY A 25 -19.08 -31.81 10.20
N THR A 26 -20.01 -32.43 9.47
CA THR A 26 -20.31 -32.03 8.09
C THR A 26 -20.80 -30.59 8.12
N ASN A 27 -19.90 -29.64 7.92
CA ASN A 27 -20.24 -28.31 7.45
C ASN A 27 -19.55 -28.12 6.11
N ALA A 28 -20.32 -28.32 5.04
CA ALA A 28 -19.98 -27.85 3.72
C ALA A 28 -19.95 -26.32 3.75
N ALA A 29 -18.78 -25.74 4.02
CA ALA A 29 -18.49 -24.36 3.64
C ALA A 29 -17.86 -24.42 2.23
N PRO A 30 -18.38 -23.64 1.26
CA PRO A 30 -17.83 -23.65 -0.09
C PRO A 30 -16.35 -23.27 -0.03
N GLN A 31 -15.48 -24.06 -0.68
CA GLN A 31 -14.09 -23.68 -0.87
C GLN A 31 -14.05 -22.35 -1.64
N PRO A 32 -13.46 -21.27 -1.10
CA PRO A 32 -12.95 -20.21 -1.94
C PRO A 32 -11.62 -20.71 -2.52
N GLU A 33 -11.73 -21.60 -3.50
CA GLU A 33 -10.67 -21.80 -4.47
C GLU A 33 -10.37 -20.41 -5.07
N LYS A 34 -9.10 -19.99 -5.00
CA LYS A 34 -8.55 -18.68 -5.40
C LYS A 34 -8.45 -17.64 -4.27
N CYS A 35 -7.80 -17.99 -3.16
CA CYS A 35 -7.04 -16.97 -2.46
C CYS A 35 -5.80 -16.64 -3.30
N ALA A 36 -5.76 -15.43 -3.88
CA ALA A 36 -4.55 -14.87 -4.47
C ALA A 36 -3.41 -15.04 -3.47
N LYS A 37 -2.44 -15.91 -3.77
CA LYS A 37 -1.24 -16.09 -2.97
C LYS A 37 -0.52 -14.74 -2.94
N GLY A 38 -0.59 -14.06 -1.81
CA GLY A 38 0.20 -12.84 -1.56
C GLY A 38 1.68 -13.15 -1.73
N LEU A 39 2.48 -12.10 -1.97
CA LEU A 39 3.92 -12.19 -2.25
C LEU A 39 4.59 -13.31 -1.46
N ILE A 40 5.24 -14.21 -2.19
CA ILE A 40 5.98 -15.37 -1.66
C ILE A 40 7.15 -14.91 -0.75
N SER A 41 7.52 -13.62 -0.80
CA SER A 41 8.63 -13.04 -0.06
C SER A 41 8.30 -11.67 0.55
N ALA A 42 9.02 -11.31 1.61
CA ALA A 42 8.97 -9.98 2.21
C ALA A 42 9.43 -8.89 1.21
N PRO A 43 8.78 -7.71 1.18
CA PRO A 43 9.31 -6.54 0.47
C PRO A 43 10.69 -6.13 1.01
N ALA A 44 11.65 -5.88 0.11
CA ALA A 44 13.03 -5.57 0.48
C ALA A 44 13.15 -4.26 1.29
N ASP A 45 12.34 -3.26 0.93
CA ASP A 45 12.24 -1.96 1.62
C ASP A 45 11.77 -2.11 3.07
N LEU A 46 10.80 -3.01 3.33
CA LEU A 46 10.35 -3.35 4.67
C LEU A 46 11.47 -4.00 5.49
N MET A 47 12.25 -4.89 4.88
CA MET A 47 13.34 -5.60 5.57
C MET A 47 14.49 -4.64 5.93
N GLU A 48 14.87 -3.75 5.01
CA GLU A 48 15.84 -2.68 5.26
C GLU A 48 15.37 -1.76 6.41
N PHE A 49 14.10 -1.36 6.38
CA PHE A 49 13.50 -0.54 7.43
C PHE A 49 13.52 -1.22 8.81
N VAL A 50 13.14 -2.49 8.87
CA VAL A 50 13.11 -3.26 10.11
C VAL A 50 14.54 -3.51 10.64
N ALA A 51 15.54 -3.63 9.78
CA ALA A 51 16.95 -3.75 10.16
C ALA A 51 17.53 -2.43 10.69
N GLY A 52 17.16 -1.28 10.09
CA GLY A 52 17.73 0.04 10.40
C GLY A 52 17.23 0.71 11.68
N LEU A 53 16.13 0.24 12.29
CA LEU A 53 15.57 0.82 13.52
C LEU A 53 15.86 -0.01 14.77
N PRO A 54 15.72 0.53 16.00
CA PRO A 54 15.59 -0.29 17.20
C PRO A 54 14.30 -1.12 17.17
N GLY A 55 14.33 -2.39 17.61
CA GLY A 55 13.19 -3.31 17.48
C GLY A 55 11.90 -2.84 18.18
N ARG A 56 12.03 -2.09 19.28
CA ARG A 56 10.88 -1.45 19.95
C ARG A 56 10.25 -0.36 19.10
N GLU A 57 11.07 0.39 18.38
CA GLU A 57 10.62 1.50 17.54
C GLU A 57 9.95 0.97 16.28
N ALA A 58 10.54 -0.03 15.62
CA ALA A 58 9.91 -0.72 14.49
C ALA A 58 8.57 -1.36 14.88
N ALA A 59 8.49 -1.98 16.07
CA ALA A 59 7.24 -2.55 16.60
C ALA A 59 6.17 -1.47 16.82
N ARG A 60 6.55 -0.35 17.44
CA ARG A 60 5.65 0.79 17.66
C ARG A 60 5.13 1.37 16.34
N VAL A 61 6.03 1.60 15.40
CA VAL A 61 5.74 2.25 14.12
C VAL A 61 4.86 1.38 13.21
N LEU A 62 5.12 0.08 13.17
CA LEU A 62 4.31 -0.87 12.39
C LEU A 62 3.06 -1.36 13.15
N GLY A 63 2.89 -0.99 14.41
CA GLY A 63 1.81 -1.53 15.25
C GLY A 63 1.89 -3.05 15.42
N LEU A 64 3.11 -3.60 15.41
CA LEU A 64 3.39 -5.03 15.53
C LEU A 64 3.91 -5.38 16.93
N SER A 65 3.83 -6.66 17.31
CA SER A 65 4.50 -7.14 18.51
C SER A 65 6.03 -7.15 18.31
N LYS A 66 6.79 -7.01 19.41
CA LYS A 66 8.27 -7.13 19.36
C LYS A 66 8.72 -8.48 18.81
N GLY A 67 7.99 -9.55 19.13
CA GLY A 67 8.28 -10.90 18.63
C GLY A 67 8.05 -11.03 17.13
N SER A 68 7.05 -10.33 16.58
CA SER A 68 6.79 -10.29 15.13
C SER A 68 7.92 -9.57 14.39
N VAL A 69 8.40 -8.43 14.93
CA VAL A 69 9.54 -7.70 14.38
C VAL A 69 10.84 -8.51 14.48
N GLY A 70 11.06 -9.20 15.60
CA GLY A 70 12.21 -10.09 15.78
C GLY A 70 12.23 -11.22 14.75
N ARG A 71 11.08 -11.85 14.49
CA ARG A 71 10.93 -12.86 13.45
C ARG A 71 11.22 -12.31 12.04
N LEU A 72 10.69 -11.12 11.72
CA LEU A 72 11.01 -10.45 10.45
C LEU A 72 12.51 -10.22 10.27
N ARG A 73 13.23 -9.78 11.31
CA ARG A 73 14.69 -9.60 11.25
C ARG A 73 15.47 -10.88 11.01
N GLN A 74 14.95 -11.99 11.50
CA GLN A 74 15.54 -13.31 11.30
C GLN A 74 15.18 -13.89 9.91
N GLY A 75 14.51 -13.13 9.06
CA GLY A 75 14.10 -13.55 7.73
C GLY A 75 12.82 -14.39 7.71
N TYR A 76 12.14 -14.55 8.85
CA TYR A 76 10.87 -15.28 8.91
C TYR A 76 9.75 -14.40 8.35
N TRP A 77 9.08 -14.92 7.31
CA TRP A 77 7.91 -14.32 6.71
C TRP A 77 6.64 -15.04 7.19
N PRO A 78 5.62 -14.33 7.70
CA PRO A 78 4.39 -14.95 8.20
C PRO A 78 3.53 -15.51 7.05
N ASP A 79 2.82 -16.61 7.33
CA ASP A 79 1.90 -17.26 6.38
C ASP A 79 0.73 -16.34 5.96
N ASP A 80 0.30 -15.45 6.86
CA ASP A 80 -0.61 -14.33 6.54
C ASP A 80 0.13 -12.98 6.65
N PRO A 81 0.71 -12.47 5.55
CA PRO A 81 1.45 -11.22 5.55
C PRO A 81 0.57 -9.98 5.48
N ARG A 82 -0.75 -10.12 5.32
CA ARG A 82 -1.65 -8.98 5.02
C ARG A 82 -1.58 -7.89 6.07
N LYS A 83 -1.52 -8.25 7.35
CA LYS A 83 -1.42 -7.29 8.46
C LYS A 83 -0.09 -6.53 8.45
N VAL A 84 1.01 -7.21 8.14
CA VAL A 84 2.35 -6.61 8.04
C VAL A 84 2.41 -5.66 6.84
N LEU A 85 1.90 -6.09 5.69
CA LEU A 85 1.85 -5.26 4.49
C LEU A 85 0.94 -4.05 4.67
N GLN A 86 -0.25 -4.21 5.26
CA GLN A 86 -1.15 -3.09 5.51
C GLN A 86 -0.55 -2.07 6.50
N ALA A 87 0.15 -2.55 7.54
CA ALA A 87 0.89 -1.68 8.44
C ALA A 87 2.04 -0.96 7.73
N TRP A 88 2.77 -1.66 6.87
CA TRP A 88 3.85 -1.09 6.07
C TRP A 88 3.35 -0.03 5.09
N GLU A 89 2.27 -0.30 4.36
CA GLU A 89 1.64 0.67 3.46
C GLU A 89 1.07 1.87 4.22
N ARG A 90 0.49 1.66 5.41
CA ARG A 90 0.02 2.76 6.26
C ARG A 90 1.20 3.63 6.75
N TYR A 91 2.32 3.01 7.09
CA TYR A 91 3.54 3.71 7.46
C TYR A 91 4.10 4.49 6.26
N LYS A 92 4.20 3.86 5.08
CA LYS A 92 4.63 4.54 3.86
C LYS A 92 3.67 5.64 3.43
N ALA A 93 2.37 5.53 3.70
CA ALA A 93 1.41 6.59 3.44
C ALA A 93 1.53 7.75 4.46
N SER A 94 1.83 7.46 5.73
CA SER A 94 1.97 8.48 6.78
C SER A 94 3.33 9.18 6.76
N ARG A 95 4.39 8.47 6.36
CA ARG A 95 5.74 9.01 6.12
C ARG A 95 5.99 9.39 4.67
N GLY A 96 5.08 9.01 3.78
CA GLY A 96 4.99 9.39 2.38
C GLY A 96 4.62 10.85 2.22
N VAL A 97 5.43 11.72 2.81
CA VAL A 97 5.90 12.88 2.07
C VAL A 97 6.72 12.32 0.91
N VAL A 98 6.04 11.82 -0.11
CA VAL A 98 6.64 11.69 -1.43
C VAL A 98 6.76 13.13 -1.93
N ALA A 99 7.80 13.82 -1.49
CA ALA A 99 8.19 15.14 -1.96
C ALA A 99 8.57 15.13 -3.46
N SER A 100 8.45 14.00 -4.15
CA SER A 100 8.86 13.80 -5.54
C SER A 100 7.74 13.33 -6.48
N GLY A 101 6.50 13.17 -6.01
CA GLY A 101 5.41 12.56 -6.78
C GLY A 101 4.32 13.56 -7.16
N TRP A 102 4.14 13.81 -8.46
CA TRP A 102 2.99 14.55 -8.98
C TRP A 102 1.82 13.59 -9.22
N PHE A 103 0.64 13.92 -8.67
CA PHE A 103 -0.58 13.14 -8.77
C PHE A 103 -1.62 13.87 -9.62
N LEU A 104 -2.18 13.22 -10.63
CA LEU A 104 -3.28 13.82 -11.39
C LEU A 104 -4.58 13.82 -10.60
N ARG A 105 -5.25 14.98 -10.53
CA ARG A 105 -6.54 15.17 -9.86
C ARG A 105 -7.46 16.05 -10.68
N LYS A 106 -8.74 15.71 -10.66
CA LYS A 106 -9.81 16.51 -11.28
C LYS A 106 -10.21 17.68 -10.39
N VAL A 107 -10.45 18.83 -11.01
CA VAL A 107 -11.09 19.97 -10.38
C VAL A 107 -12.62 19.77 -10.41
N TYR A 108 -13.22 19.71 -9.24
CA TYR A 108 -14.67 19.60 -9.05
C TYR A 108 -15.34 20.98 -9.06
N ALA A 109 -16.67 20.98 -9.14
CA ALA A 109 -17.49 22.19 -9.06
C ALA A 109 -17.13 23.03 -7.83
N GLY A 110 -17.13 24.36 -8.01
CA GLY A 110 -16.68 25.29 -6.97
C GLY A 110 -15.15 25.38 -6.83
N GLY A 111 -14.39 24.82 -7.76
CA GLY A 111 -12.93 24.95 -7.79
C GLY A 111 -12.24 24.13 -6.71
N GLN A 112 -12.60 22.86 -6.56
CA GLN A 112 -12.08 22.01 -5.48
C GLN A 112 -11.29 20.83 -6.02
N VAL A 113 -10.23 20.45 -5.33
CA VAL A 113 -9.43 19.27 -5.64
C VAL A 113 -9.38 18.37 -4.41
N ARG A 114 -9.58 17.06 -4.60
CA ARG A 114 -9.51 16.07 -3.52
C ARG A 114 -8.15 15.37 -3.50
N HIS A 115 -7.47 15.38 -2.36
CA HIS A 115 -6.20 14.71 -2.18
C HIS A 115 -6.10 14.14 -0.76
N ALA A 116 -5.67 12.88 -0.62
CA ALA A 116 -5.49 12.21 0.67
C ALA A 116 -6.71 12.31 1.63
N GLY A 117 -7.94 12.24 1.09
CA GLY A 117 -9.17 12.34 1.88
C GLY A 117 -9.61 13.77 2.25
N HIS A 118 -8.82 14.79 1.93
CA HIS A 118 -9.13 16.20 2.17
C HIS A 118 -9.49 16.94 0.88
N ALA A 119 -10.31 17.99 1.01
CA ALA A 119 -10.65 18.90 -0.07
C ALA A 119 -9.78 20.16 0.01
N TYR A 120 -9.31 20.62 -1.13
CA TYR A 120 -8.43 21.78 -1.26
C TYR A 120 -8.95 22.74 -2.34
N THR A 121 -8.63 24.02 -2.19
CA THR A 121 -8.99 25.08 -3.14
C THR A 121 -7.82 26.04 -3.37
N ALA A 122 -7.92 26.86 -4.41
CA ALA A 122 -7.04 28.00 -4.64
C ALA A 122 -7.78 29.09 -5.42
N THR A 123 -7.28 30.32 -5.35
CA THR A 123 -7.78 31.44 -6.16
C THR A 123 -7.72 31.08 -7.65
N GLY A 124 -8.82 31.31 -8.37
CA GLY A 124 -8.92 31.01 -9.80
C GLY A 124 -9.16 29.53 -10.15
N LEU A 125 -9.17 28.62 -9.18
CA LEU A 125 -9.38 27.20 -9.43
C LEU A 125 -10.81 26.88 -9.92
N ALA A 126 -11.80 27.72 -9.56
CA ALA A 126 -13.18 27.59 -10.01
C ALA A 126 -13.33 27.73 -11.53
N ALA A 127 -12.51 28.59 -12.17
CA ALA A 127 -12.50 28.74 -13.63
C ALA A 127 -11.99 27.50 -14.36
N ARG A 128 -11.31 26.59 -13.63
CA ARG A 128 -10.69 25.37 -14.16
C ARG A 128 -11.53 24.12 -13.85
N THR A 129 -12.80 24.30 -13.50
CA THR A 129 -13.73 23.20 -13.18
C THR A 129 -13.76 22.18 -14.33
N GLY A 130 -13.60 20.90 -13.99
CA GLY A 130 -13.58 19.80 -14.95
C GLY A 130 -12.19 19.43 -15.49
N GLN A 131 -11.19 20.31 -15.35
CA GLN A 131 -9.82 20.06 -15.81
C GLN A 131 -9.05 19.12 -14.86
N LEU A 132 -7.97 18.52 -15.38
CA LEU A 132 -7.00 17.76 -14.60
C LEU A 132 -5.81 18.64 -14.24
N LEU A 133 -5.36 18.54 -12.99
CA LEU A 133 -4.15 19.19 -12.48
C LEU A 133 -3.20 18.15 -11.92
N ALA A 134 -1.91 18.39 -12.08
CA ALA A 134 -0.89 17.67 -11.35
C ALA A 134 -0.79 18.26 -9.94
N VAL A 135 -0.83 17.43 -8.90
CA VAL A 135 -0.82 17.86 -7.50
C VAL A 135 0.31 17.17 -6.76
N SER A 136 1.12 17.91 -6.01
CA SER A 136 2.22 17.37 -5.21
C SER A 136 2.18 17.92 -3.79
N ARG A 137 2.71 17.14 -2.84
CA ARG A 137 2.96 17.62 -1.47
C ARG A 137 4.24 18.44 -1.47
N SER A 138 4.16 19.65 -0.96
CA SER A 138 5.31 20.53 -0.78
C SER A 138 6.08 20.16 0.49
N ALA A 139 7.35 20.55 0.56
CA ALA A 139 8.25 20.23 1.67
C ALA A 139 7.79 20.86 3.02
N ASP A 140 7.03 21.95 2.94
CA ASP A 140 6.38 22.62 4.07
C ASP A 140 5.09 21.93 4.55
N GLY A 141 4.74 20.77 3.97
CA GLY A 141 3.49 20.05 4.27
C GLY A 141 2.26 20.60 3.54
N GLY A 142 2.43 21.67 2.76
CA GLY A 142 1.40 22.23 1.89
C GLY A 142 1.10 21.35 0.68
N LEU A 143 0.12 21.78 -0.12
CA LEU A 143 -0.26 21.10 -1.35
C LEU A 143 -0.12 22.07 -2.53
N LEU A 144 0.62 21.68 -3.55
CA LEU A 144 0.83 22.46 -4.77
C LEU A 144 0.10 21.79 -5.92
N ALA A 145 -0.62 22.57 -6.72
CA ALA A 145 -1.15 22.17 -8.01
C ALA A 145 -0.34 22.80 -9.14
N GLN A 146 -0.25 22.10 -10.27
CA GLN A 146 0.33 22.58 -11.51
C GLN A 146 -0.65 22.28 -12.66
N THR A 147 -0.92 23.28 -13.50
CA THR A 147 -1.72 23.10 -14.71
C THR A 147 -0.96 22.27 -15.73
N LEU A 148 -1.70 21.51 -16.53
CA LEU A 148 -1.12 20.68 -17.60
C LEU A 148 -0.99 21.44 -18.92
N ASP A 149 -1.79 22.51 -19.09
CA ASP A 149 -1.70 23.41 -20.23
C ASP A 149 -0.42 24.25 -20.15
N LEU A 150 0.11 24.62 -21.33
CA LEU A 150 1.24 25.53 -21.43
C LEU A 150 0.75 26.98 -21.61
N PRO A 151 1.34 27.96 -20.90
CA PRO A 151 2.38 27.79 -19.90
C PRO A 151 1.84 27.15 -18.60
N ALA A 152 2.65 26.27 -18.00
CA ALA A 152 2.25 25.59 -16.78
C ALA A 152 2.28 26.56 -15.58
N GLU A 153 1.11 26.79 -14.98
CA GLU A 153 0.94 27.62 -13.79
C GLU A 153 0.96 26.75 -12.53
N ARG A 154 1.59 27.25 -11.47
CA ARG A 154 1.60 26.60 -10.15
C ARG A 154 0.74 27.37 -9.16
N LEU A 155 -0.08 26.64 -8.41
CA LEU A 155 -1.06 27.17 -7.47
C LEU A 155 -0.85 26.49 -6.11
N SER A 156 -0.62 27.28 -5.07
CA SER A 156 -0.66 26.78 -3.69
C SER A 156 -2.09 26.54 -3.28
N LEU A 157 -2.39 25.31 -2.86
CA LEU A 157 -3.71 24.89 -2.47
C LEU A 157 -3.88 24.98 -0.94
N THR A 158 -4.99 25.56 -0.51
CA THR A 158 -5.41 25.61 0.90
C THR A 158 -6.49 24.57 1.17
N GLN A 159 -6.42 23.95 2.33
CA GLN A 159 -7.40 22.95 2.73
C GLN A 159 -8.73 23.62 3.11
N LEU A 160 -9.82 23.15 2.51
CA LEU A 160 -11.17 23.57 2.89
C LEU A 160 -11.51 23.00 4.27
N GLY A 161 -11.90 23.88 5.20
CA GLY A 161 -12.27 23.50 6.57
C GLY A 161 -11.11 23.31 7.54
N ALA A 162 -9.87 23.68 7.17
CA ALA A 162 -8.81 23.86 8.15
C ALA A 162 -9.00 25.22 8.88
N PRO A 163 -8.83 25.29 10.21
CA PRO A 163 -8.79 26.58 10.90
C PRO A 163 -7.59 27.39 10.37
N ALA A 164 -7.83 28.68 10.12
CA ALA A 164 -6.81 29.65 9.70
C ALA A 164 -5.78 29.92 10.80
#